data_AF-A0A3N4K6W0-F1
#
_entry.id   AF-A0A3N4K6W0-F1
#
_cell.length_a   1.000
_cell.length_b   1.000
_cell.length_c   1.000
_cell.angle_alpha   90.00
_cell.angle_beta   90.00
_cell.angle_gamma   90.00
#
_symmetry.space_group_name_H-M   'P 1'
#
loop_
_entity.id
_entity.type
_entity.pdbx_description
1 polymer ?
#
loop_
_entity_poly.entity_id
_entity_poly.type
_entity_poly.pdbx_seq_one_letter_code
_entity_poly.pdbx_strand_id
1 'polypeptide(L)'
;RYRRLGDAADLNSCIKWAELALSECHPGDPMRPQSLSNLAGMLLVKFKTTNSVEDIERAAKVAKDAVELAPSGYPGLSGIMNGMGAIMNTKFDQFGRLDDLDEAMVWMEKAVLECQPNDPNYPVALCNLAISLSSKFTRFAALKDLDLAIKWGKEAVNVVPLWNPFRPLLLCNLGN
;
A
#
# COMPACT_ATOMS: atom_id res chain seq x y z
N ARG A 1 -10.63 -8.66 -16.13
CA ARG A 1 -9.99 -9.46 -17.21
C ARG A 1 -8.47 -9.64 -17.06
N TYR A 2 -7.84 -9.18 -15.97
CA TYR A 2 -6.41 -9.37 -15.65
C TYR A 2 -6.07 -10.74 -15.03
N ARG A 3 -7.04 -11.40 -14.38
CA ARG A 3 -6.78 -12.55 -13.50
C ARG A 3 -6.54 -13.90 -14.22
N ARG A 4 -6.30 -13.95 -15.55
CA ARG A 4 -6.24 -15.24 -16.27
C ARG A 4 -5.21 -15.39 -17.40
N LEU A 5 -4.49 -14.36 -17.84
CA LEU A 5 -3.47 -14.47 -18.89
C LEU A 5 -2.26 -13.62 -18.50
N GLY A 6 -1.31 -14.25 -17.82
CA GLY A 6 -0.06 -13.62 -17.38
C GLY A 6 0.93 -13.49 -18.52
N ASP A 7 0.71 -12.53 -19.42
CA ASP A 7 1.74 -12.13 -20.36
C ASP A 7 2.42 -10.87 -19.83
N ALA A 8 3.69 -10.99 -19.43
CA ALA A 8 4.49 -9.84 -19.00
C ALA A 8 4.56 -8.76 -20.10
N ALA A 9 4.37 -9.15 -21.38
CA ALA A 9 4.22 -8.22 -22.50
C ALA A 9 3.00 -7.30 -22.37
N ASP A 10 1.87 -7.80 -21.86
CA ASP A 10 0.65 -7.01 -21.64
C ASP A 10 0.85 -6.01 -20.50
N LEU A 11 1.53 -6.41 -19.41
CA LEU A 11 1.84 -5.51 -18.29
C LEU A 11 2.79 -4.39 -18.70
N ASN A 12 3.85 -4.69 -19.45
CA ASN A 12 4.77 -3.69 -19.98
C ASN A 12 4.05 -2.72 -20.94
N SER A 13 3.13 -3.23 -21.76
CA SER A 13 2.30 -2.40 -22.63
C SER A 13 1.39 -1.49 -21.82
N CYS A 14 0.71 -2.00 -20.79
CA CYS A 14 -0.11 -1.20 -19.89
C CYS A 14 0.67 -0.07 -19.21
N ILE A 15 1.88 -0.38 -18.70
CA ILE A 15 2.76 0.61 -18.09
C ILE A 15 3.13 1.70 -19.09
N LYS A 16 3.55 1.32 -20.31
CA LYS A 16 3.88 2.27 -21.38
C LYS A 16 2.71 3.19 -21.73
N TRP A 17 1.49 2.65 -21.85
CA TRP A 17 0.31 3.45 -22.15
C TRP A 17 -0.09 4.37 -20.99
N ALA A 18 0.04 3.91 -19.74
CA ALA A 18 -0.21 4.74 -18.57
C ALA A 18 0.79 5.92 -18.48
N GLU A 19 2.06 5.68 -18.80
CA GLU A 19 3.09 6.72 -18.86
C GLU A 19 2.84 7.74 -19.97
N LEU A 20 2.47 7.27 -21.17
CA LEU A 20 2.14 8.15 -22.28
C LEU A 20 0.94 9.04 -21.93
N ALA A 21 -0.13 8.45 -21.38
CA ALA A 21 -1.30 9.20 -20.94
C ALA A 21 -0.93 10.26 -19.88
N LEU A 22 -0.08 9.92 -18.91
CA LEU A 22 0.41 10.86 -17.90
C LEU A 22 1.29 11.98 -18.47
N SER A 23 1.98 11.74 -19.59
CA SER A 23 2.81 12.74 -20.29
C SER A 23 1.97 13.69 -21.15
N GLU A 24 0.84 13.23 -21.68
CA GLU A 24 -0.08 14.02 -22.51
C GLU A 24 -1.14 14.78 -21.67
N CYS A 25 -1.47 14.27 -20.48
CA CYS A 25 -2.38 14.94 -19.55
C CYS A 25 -1.77 16.22 -18.95
N HIS A 26 -2.61 17.25 -18.80
CA HIS A 26 -2.23 18.49 -18.13
C HIS A 26 -1.77 18.20 -16.68
N PRO A 27 -0.69 18.84 -16.18
CA PRO A 27 -0.19 18.60 -14.82
C PRO A 27 -1.21 18.86 -13.70
N GLY A 28 -2.19 19.73 -13.95
CA GLY A 28 -3.28 20.05 -13.01
C GLY A 28 -4.54 19.18 -13.14
N ASP A 29 -4.49 18.06 -13.86
CA ASP A 29 -5.62 17.14 -13.99
C ASP A 29 -5.99 16.53 -12.61
N PRO A 30 -7.24 16.68 -12.13
CA PRO A 30 -7.69 16.11 -10.86
C PRO A 30 -7.54 14.58 -10.75
N MET A 31 -7.48 13.86 -11.87
CA MET A 31 -7.29 12.42 -11.90
C MET A 31 -5.81 12.00 -11.87
N ARG A 32 -4.87 12.95 -12.01
CA ARG A 32 -3.43 12.68 -12.06
C ARG A 32 -2.91 11.90 -10.85
N PRO A 33 -3.29 12.23 -9.58
CA PRO A 33 -2.86 11.45 -8.42
C PRO A 33 -3.27 9.98 -8.50
N GLN A 34 -4.53 9.71 -8.87
CA GLN A 34 -5.04 8.34 -9.02
C GLN A 34 -4.33 7.59 -10.15
N SER A 35 -4.07 8.25 -11.28
CA SER A 35 -3.34 7.65 -12.41
C SER A 35 -1.91 7.27 -12.04
N LEU A 36 -1.21 8.12 -11.26
CA LEU A 36 0.12 7.81 -10.73
C LEU A 36 0.07 6.64 -9.74
N SER A 37 -0.92 6.62 -8.82
CA SER A 37 -1.11 5.49 -7.91
C SER A 37 -1.32 4.17 -8.64
N ASN A 38 -2.11 4.18 -9.72
CA ASN A 38 -2.31 3.01 -10.57
C ASN A 38 -1.02 2.56 -11.26
N LEU A 39 -0.23 3.50 -11.79
CA LEU A 39 1.08 3.20 -12.38
C LEU A 39 2.04 2.59 -11.36
N ALA A 40 2.09 3.13 -10.14
CA ALA A 40 2.88 2.56 -9.05
C ALA A 40 2.46 1.12 -8.73
N GLY A 41 1.14 0.84 -8.71
CA GLY A 41 0.61 -0.51 -8.56
C GLY A 41 1.05 -1.47 -9.68
N MET A 42 1.03 -1.01 -10.94
CA MET A 42 1.51 -1.82 -12.07
C MET A 42 3.01 -2.12 -11.97
N LEU A 43 3.82 -1.14 -11.58
CA LEU A 43 5.26 -1.30 -11.34
C LEU A 43 5.54 -2.27 -10.19
N LEU A 44 4.75 -2.22 -9.11
CA LEU A 44 4.86 -3.18 -8.02
C LEU A 44 4.56 -4.61 -8.48
N VAL A 45 3.54 -4.81 -9.32
CA VAL A 45 3.26 -6.14 -9.87
C VAL A 45 4.37 -6.58 -10.81
N LYS A 46 4.92 -5.67 -11.61
CA LYS A 46 6.07 -5.96 -12.47
C LYS A 46 7.28 -6.39 -11.64
N PHE A 47 7.58 -5.68 -10.55
CA PHE A 47 8.61 -6.09 -9.59
C PHE A 47 8.36 -7.51 -9.07
N LYS A 48 7.14 -7.83 -8.62
CA LYS A 48 6.82 -9.18 -8.10
C LYS A 48 7.01 -10.30 -9.14
N THR A 49 7.03 -9.98 -10.43
CA THR A 49 7.27 -10.95 -11.51
C THR A 49 8.74 -11.02 -11.96
N THR A 50 9.45 -9.89 -11.93
CA THR A 50 10.82 -9.76 -12.47
C THR A 50 11.91 -9.73 -11.40
N ASN A 51 11.53 -9.43 -10.16
CA ASN A 51 12.41 -9.12 -9.03
C ASN A 51 13.41 -7.97 -9.30
N SER A 52 13.05 -7.07 -10.22
CA SER A 52 13.87 -5.91 -10.64
C SER A 52 13.87 -4.79 -9.60
N VAL A 53 15.02 -4.51 -8.99
CA VAL A 53 15.14 -3.45 -7.96
C VAL A 53 14.72 -2.09 -8.53
N GLU A 54 15.01 -1.85 -9.79
CA GLU A 54 14.63 -0.63 -10.51
C GLU A 54 13.12 -0.45 -10.57
N ASP A 55 12.36 -1.54 -10.75
CA ASP A 55 10.89 -1.48 -10.84
C ASP A 55 10.26 -1.10 -9.49
N ILE A 56 10.76 -1.61 -8.36
CA ILE A 56 10.22 -1.28 -7.03
C ILE A 56 10.65 0.12 -6.56
N GLU A 57 11.86 0.57 -6.86
CA GLU A 57 12.28 1.94 -6.57
C GLU A 57 11.48 2.94 -7.41
N ARG A 58 11.19 2.60 -8.67
CA ARG A 58 10.32 3.39 -9.52
C ARG A 58 8.87 3.41 -9.00
N ALA A 59 8.35 2.28 -8.54
CA ALA A 59 7.03 2.21 -7.92
C ALA A 59 6.93 3.15 -6.71
N ALA A 60 7.93 3.12 -5.82
CA ALA A 60 7.99 3.98 -4.64
C ALA A 60 8.03 5.48 -5.02
N LYS A 61 8.84 5.85 -6.02
CA LYS A 61 8.90 7.23 -6.51
C LYS A 61 7.56 7.70 -7.06
N VAL A 62 6.94 6.91 -7.94
CA VAL A 62 5.65 7.27 -8.57
C VAL A 62 4.53 7.35 -7.53
N ALA A 63 4.50 6.45 -6.54
CA ALA A 63 3.54 6.51 -5.44
C ALA A 63 3.73 7.75 -4.57
N LYS A 64 4.98 8.15 -4.30
CA LYS A 64 5.29 9.38 -3.57
C LYS A 64 4.81 10.62 -4.34
N ASP A 65 5.11 10.70 -5.63
CA ASP A 65 4.63 11.79 -6.49
C ASP A 65 3.09 11.87 -6.49
N ALA A 66 2.40 10.71 -6.47
CA ALA A 66 0.95 10.66 -6.36
C ALA A 66 0.41 11.28 -5.06
N VAL A 67 1.06 11.01 -3.93
CA VAL A 67 0.68 11.59 -2.62
C VAL A 67 0.94 13.10 -2.61
N GLU A 68 2.08 13.55 -3.12
CA GLU A 68 2.46 14.98 -3.12
C GLU A 68 1.55 15.83 -4.02
N LEU A 69 1.02 15.25 -5.10
CA LEU A 69 0.09 15.91 -6.01
C LEU A 69 -1.38 15.88 -5.56
N ALA A 70 -1.73 15.00 -4.62
CA ALA A 70 -3.09 14.92 -4.11
C ALA A 70 -3.34 16.06 -3.11
N PRO A 71 -4.34 16.94 -3.34
CA PRO A 71 -4.69 17.96 -2.36
C PRO A 71 -5.26 17.33 -1.08
N SER A 72 -5.16 18.05 0.04
CA SER A 72 -5.80 17.63 1.30
C SER A 72 -7.30 17.39 1.09
N GLY A 73 -7.83 16.26 1.60
CA GLY A 73 -9.23 15.89 1.39
C GLY A 73 -9.54 15.33 -0.01
N TYR A 74 -8.52 15.01 -0.82
CA TYR A 74 -8.70 14.35 -2.11
C TYR A 74 -9.39 12.98 -1.94
N PRO A 75 -10.50 12.72 -2.64
CA PRO A 75 -11.14 11.41 -2.63
C PRO A 75 -10.16 10.32 -3.10
N GLY A 76 -9.81 9.40 -2.20
CA GLY A 76 -8.88 8.31 -2.48
C GLY A 76 -7.43 8.55 -2.03
N LEU A 77 -7.12 9.68 -1.38
CA LEU A 77 -5.79 9.93 -0.80
C LEU A 77 -5.36 8.83 0.17
N SER A 78 -6.29 8.33 0.99
CA SER A 78 -6.11 7.17 1.85
C SER A 78 -5.66 5.92 1.08
N GLY A 79 -6.27 5.66 -0.08
CA GLY A 79 -5.89 4.57 -0.98
C GLY A 79 -4.49 4.73 -1.57
N ILE A 80 -4.11 5.94 -1.97
CA ILE A 80 -2.77 6.26 -2.49
C ILE A 80 -1.71 6.02 -1.40
N MET A 81 -1.94 6.55 -0.19
CA MET A 81 -1.06 6.37 0.97
C MET A 81 -0.92 4.89 1.37
N ASN A 82 -2.03 4.13 1.34
CA ASN A 82 -2.00 2.69 1.60
C ASN A 82 -1.20 1.93 0.53
N GLY A 83 -1.33 2.32 -0.75
CA GLY A 83 -0.52 1.79 -1.83
C GLY A 83 0.98 2.04 -1.64
N MET A 84 1.34 3.24 -1.19
CA MET A 84 2.73 3.58 -0.82
C MET A 84 3.24 2.69 0.31
N GLY A 85 2.45 2.52 1.39
CA GLY A 85 2.80 1.60 2.47
C GLY A 85 3.02 0.16 2.01
N ALA A 86 2.17 -0.34 1.10
CA ALA A 86 2.29 -1.70 0.56
C ALA A 86 3.58 -1.89 -0.27
N ILE A 87 4.02 -0.86 -1.00
CA ILE A 87 5.30 -0.87 -1.73
C ILE A 87 6.46 -0.98 -0.74
N MET A 88 6.43 -0.17 0.33
CA MET A 88 7.48 -0.17 1.35
C MET A 88 7.57 -1.49 2.12
N ASN A 89 6.43 -2.09 2.47
CA ASN A 89 6.41 -3.46 3.01
C ASN A 89 7.04 -4.47 2.05
N THR A 90 6.73 -4.37 0.75
CA THR A 90 7.32 -5.28 -0.24
C THR A 90 8.84 -5.09 -0.33
N LYS A 91 9.35 -3.86 -0.20
CA LYS A 91 10.81 -3.59 -0.10
C LYS A 91 11.40 -4.23 1.15
N PHE A 92 10.74 -4.11 2.30
CA PHE A 92 11.18 -4.75 3.54
C PHE A 92 11.20 -6.29 3.42
N ASP A 93 10.18 -6.89 2.81
CA ASP A 93 10.12 -8.34 2.62
C ASP A 93 11.30 -8.83 1.78
N GLN A 94 11.64 -8.07 0.72
CA GLN A 94 12.72 -8.40 -0.21
C GLN A 94 14.12 -8.13 0.36
N PHE A 95 14.33 -6.97 0.98
CA PHE A 95 15.67 -6.47 1.33
C PHE A 95 15.96 -6.48 2.83
N GLY A 96 14.94 -6.67 3.68
CA GLY A 96 15.09 -6.76 5.14
C GLY A 96 15.49 -5.46 5.84
N ARG A 97 15.42 -4.31 5.16
CA ARG A 97 15.82 -3.00 5.74
C ARG A 97 14.72 -2.48 6.66
N LEU A 98 15.06 -2.25 7.92
CA LEU A 98 14.14 -1.72 8.93
C LEU A 98 13.52 -0.38 8.51
N ASP A 99 14.30 0.49 7.88
CA ASP A 99 13.82 1.79 7.41
C ASP A 99 12.65 1.66 6.43
N ASP A 100 12.65 0.64 5.55
CA ASP A 100 11.53 0.39 4.62
C ASP A 100 10.27 -0.03 5.40
N LEU A 101 10.41 -0.79 6.50
CA LEU A 101 9.26 -1.21 7.32
C LEU A 101 8.70 -0.07 8.16
N ASP A 102 9.56 0.74 8.76
CA ASP A 102 9.16 1.91 9.52
C ASP A 102 8.47 2.93 8.60
N GLU A 103 8.97 3.12 7.38
CA GLU A 103 8.32 3.97 6.39
C GLU A 103 6.95 3.39 5.96
N ALA A 104 6.84 2.08 5.78
CA ALA A 104 5.56 1.43 5.47
C ALA A 104 4.50 1.70 6.55
N MET A 105 4.88 1.58 7.82
CA MET A 105 4.01 1.86 8.96
C MET A 105 3.56 3.32 8.97
N VAL A 106 4.49 4.27 8.79
CA VAL A 106 4.16 5.71 8.74
C VAL A 106 3.14 6.01 7.64
N TRP A 107 3.28 5.41 6.46
CA TRP A 107 2.33 5.60 5.37
C TRP A 107 0.96 4.99 5.65
N MET A 108 0.91 3.81 6.26
CA MET A 108 -0.34 3.15 6.63
C MET A 108 -1.06 3.89 7.76
N GLU A 109 -0.34 4.42 8.75
CA GLU A 109 -0.90 5.28 9.80
C GLU A 109 -1.51 6.56 9.20
N LYS A 110 -0.80 7.23 8.28
CA LYS A 110 -1.35 8.38 7.56
C LYS A 110 -2.60 8.02 6.76
N ALA A 111 -2.61 6.86 6.10
CA ALA A 111 -3.78 6.37 5.38
C ALA A 111 -4.99 6.18 6.30
N VAL A 112 -4.79 5.61 7.49
CA VAL A 112 -5.82 5.43 8.53
C VAL A 112 -6.36 6.78 9.02
N LEU A 113 -5.48 7.76 9.25
CA LEU A 113 -5.88 9.10 9.71
C LEU A 113 -6.65 9.89 8.65
N GLU A 114 -6.36 9.67 7.36
CA GLU A 114 -7.06 10.34 6.25
C GLU A 114 -8.44 9.73 5.94
N CYS A 115 -8.66 8.48 6.33
CA CYS A 115 -9.92 7.79 6.07
C CYS A 115 -11.10 8.44 6.81
N GLN A 116 -12.20 8.62 6.09
CA GLN A 116 -13.49 8.90 6.69
C GLN A 116 -14.12 7.60 7.25
N PRO A 117 -15.05 7.65 8.23
CA PRO A 117 -15.62 6.45 8.86
C PRO A 117 -16.26 5.43 7.91
N ASN A 118 -16.67 5.85 6.71
CA ASN A 118 -17.26 4.99 5.68
C ASN A 118 -16.32 4.72 4.48
N ASP A 119 -15.03 5.08 4.60
CA ASP A 119 -14.05 4.85 3.54
C ASP A 119 -13.76 3.34 3.39
N PRO A 120 -13.98 2.74 2.21
CA PRO A 120 -13.64 1.34 1.95
C PRO A 120 -12.15 1.02 2.17
N ASN A 121 -11.26 2.01 2.11
CA ASN A 121 -9.83 1.84 2.33
C ASN A 121 -9.45 1.74 3.80
N TYR A 122 -10.28 2.24 4.72
CA TYR A 122 -10.02 2.20 6.16
C TYR A 122 -9.72 0.80 6.71
N PRO A 123 -10.58 -0.22 6.46
CA PRO A 123 -10.28 -1.58 6.91
C PRO A 123 -9.02 -2.16 6.28
N VAL A 124 -8.72 -1.81 5.02
CA VAL A 124 -7.54 -2.30 4.30
C VAL A 124 -6.26 -1.70 4.87
N ALA A 125 -6.25 -0.39 5.12
CA ALA A 125 -5.11 0.30 5.73
C ALA A 125 -4.80 -0.24 7.13
N LEU A 126 -5.83 -0.49 7.94
CA LEU A 126 -5.68 -1.10 9.26
C LEU A 126 -5.11 -2.53 9.18
N CYS A 127 -5.58 -3.35 8.23
CA CYS A 127 -5.03 -4.69 8.03
C CYS A 127 -3.55 -4.66 7.65
N ASN A 128 -3.19 -3.78 6.73
CA ASN A 128 -1.82 -3.65 6.29
C ASN A 128 -0.91 -3.17 7.43
N LEU A 129 -1.36 -2.20 8.23
CA LEU A 129 -0.63 -1.71 9.41
C LEU A 129 -0.39 -2.85 10.41
N ALA A 130 -1.41 -3.66 10.69
CA ALA A 130 -1.29 -4.81 11.57
C ALA A 130 -0.27 -5.84 11.03
N ILE A 131 -0.27 -6.12 9.73
CA ILE A 131 0.70 -7.04 9.09
C ILE A 131 2.13 -6.51 9.21
N SER A 132 2.36 -5.21 8.99
CA SER A 132 3.68 -4.58 9.15
C SER A 132 4.19 -4.71 10.58
N LEU A 133 3.33 -4.41 11.55
CA LEU A 133 3.64 -4.50 12.98
C LEU A 133 3.96 -5.94 13.42
N SER A 134 3.18 -6.92 12.98
CA SER A 134 3.47 -8.35 13.24
C SER A 134 4.78 -8.81 12.59
N SER A 135 5.09 -8.31 11.39
CA SER A 135 6.35 -8.62 10.69
C SER A 135 7.56 -8.03 11.43
N LYS A 136 7.42 -6.81 11.95
CA LYS A 136 8.44 -6.16 12.80
C LYS A 136 8.68 -6.96 14.08
N PHE A 137 7.60 -7.35 14.76
CA PHE A 137 7.67 -8.15 15.98
C PHE A 137 8.38 -9.49 15.75
N THR A 138 7.98 -10.23 14.72
CA THR A 138 8.54 -11.56 14.41
C THR A 138 10.03 -11.50 14.08
N ARG A 139 10.46 -10.49 13.31
CA ARG A 139 11.86 -10.39 12.87
C ARG A 139 12.80 -9.77 13.92
N PHE A 140 12.31 -8.90 14.79
CA PHE A 140 13.17 -8.08 15.66
C PHE A 140 12.89 -8.20 17.16
N ALA A 141 11.87 -8.96 17.58
CA ALA A 141 11.51 -9.19 18.98
C ALA A 141 11.40 -7.88 19.81
N ALA A 142 11.05 -6.77 19.15
CA ALA A 142 10.95 -5.47 19.79
C ALA A 142 9.62 -5.39 20.56
N LEU A 143 9.67 -5.69 21.87
CA LEU A 143 8.51 -5.67 22.77
C LEU A 143 7.70 -4.36 22.76
N LYS A 144 8.31 -3.22 22.41
CA LYS A 144 7.62 -1.93 22.36
C LYS A 144 6.64 -1.78 21.19
N ASP A 145 6.83 -2.52 20.10
CA ASP A 145 5.96 -2.46 18.93
C ASP A 145 4.72 -3.38 19.09
N LEU A 146 4.74 -4.31 20.06
CA LEU A 146 3.67 -5.27 20.31
C LEU A 146 2.39 -4.59 20.83
N ASP A 147 2.51 -3.63 21.76
CA ASP A 147 1.35 -2.91 22.29
C ASP A 147 0.66 -2.06 21.21
N LEU A 148 1.44 -1.48 20.29
CA LEU A 148 0.91 -0.76 19.13
C LEU A 148 0.24 -1.71 18.13
N ALA A 149 0.86 -2.86 17.85
CA ALA A 149 0.30 -3.93 17.01
C ALA A 149 -1.05 -4.40 17.54
N ILE A 150 -1.13 -4.67 18.85
CA ILE A 150 -2.35 -5.11 19.51
C ILE A 150 -3.40 -4.01 19.51
N LYS A 151 -3.03 -2.75 19.77
CA LYS A 151 -3.95 -1.60 19.73
C LYS A 151 -4.60 -1.49 18.35
N TRP A 152 -3.79 -1.41 17.29
CA TRP A 152 -4.29 -1.25 15.92
C TRP A 152 -4.99 -2.50 15.39
N GLY A 153 -4.51 -3.70 15.75
CA GLY A 153 -5.20 -4.95 15.43
C GLY A 153 -6.59 -5.04 16.07
N LYS A 154 -6.74 -4.62 17.34
CA LYS A 154 -8.04 -4.56 18.02
C LYS A 154 -8.96 -3.53 17.37
N GLU A 155 -8.43 -2.37 17.01
CA GLU A 155 -9.19 -1.32 16.32
C GLU A 155 -9.66 -1.80 14.92
N ALA A 156 -8.80 -2.51 14.19
CA ALA A 156 -9.14 -3.18 12.94
C ALA A 156 -10.28 -4.19 13.13
N VAL A 157 -10.22 -5.06 14.14
CA VAL A 157 -11.29 -6.03 14.43
C VAL A 157 -12.60 -5.34 14.85
N ASN A 158 -12.54 -4.19 15.49
CA ASN A 158 -13.75 -3.46 15.89
C ASN A 158 -14.45 -2.78 14.72
N VAL A 159 -13.70 -2.29 13.73
CA VAL A 159 -14.27 -1.54 12.60
C VAL A 159 -14.55 -2.40 11.37
N VAL A 160 -13.84 -3.52 11.21
CA VAL A 160 -14.03 -4.43 10.07
C VAL A 160 -15.29 -5.29 10.27
N PRO A 161 -16.32 -5.21 9.39
CA PRO A 161 -17.53 -6.02 9.53
C PRO A 161 -17.25 -7.53 9.50
N LEU A 162 -18.13 -8.34 10.13
CA LEU A 162 -17.98 -9.80 10.25
C LEU A 162 -17.80 -10.53 8.90
N TRP A 163 -18.35 -9.97 7.81
CA TRP A 163 -18.28 -10.54 6.47
C TRP A 163 -17.02 -10.16 5.69
N ASN A 164 -16.13 -9.33 6.24
CA ASN A 164 -14.91 -8.94 5.56
C ASN A 164 -13.93 -10.12 5.48
N PRO A 165 -13.45 -10.48 4.28
CA PRO A 165 -12.60 -11.66 4.06
C PRO A 165 -11.23 -11.57 4.74
N PHE A 166 -10.80 -10.39 5.18
CA PHE A 166 -9.54 -10.18 5.89
C PHE A 166 -9.69 -10.23 7.43
N ARG A 167 -10.92 -10.28 7.95
CA ARG A 167 -11.18 -10.39 9.40
C ARG A 167 -10.55 -11.63 10.06
N PRO A 168 -10.56 -12.83 9.43
CA PRO A 168 -9.85 -13.98 10.00
C PRO A 168 -8.35 -13.75 10.15
N LEU A 169 -7.73 -13.03 9.22
CA LEU A 169 -6.30 -12.71 9.26
C LEU A 169 -5.96 -11.76 10.41
N LEU A 170 -6.82 -10.75 10.63
CA LEU A 170 -6.71 -9.84 11.79
C LEU A 170 -6.82 -10.58 13.12
N LEU A 171 -7.74 -11.55 13.22
CA LEU A 171 -7.93 -12.36 14.42
C LEU A 171 -6.76 -13.31 14.67
N CYS A 172 -6.20 -13.93 13.62
CA CYS A 172 -4.99 -14.75 13.74
C CYS A 172 -3.79 -13.94 14.25
N ASN A 173 -3.64 -12.70 13.80
CA ASN A 173 -2.52 -11.84 14.21
C ASN A 173 -2.68 -11.27 15.64
N LEU A 174 -3.88 -11.31 16.23
CA LEU A 174 -4.13 -10.96 17.64
C LEU A 174 -4.07 -12.15 18.60
N GLY A 175 -4.10 -13.38 18.07
CA GLY A 175 -4.15 -14.62 18.86
C GLY A 175 -2.80 -15.30 19.09
N ASN A 176 -1.74 -14.83 18.43
CA ASN A 176 -0.33 -15.24 18.63
C ASN A 176 0.42 -14.19 19.45
#